data_AF-A0A932YSY5-F1
#
_entry.id   AF-A0A932YSY5-F1
#
_cell.length_a   1.000
_cell.length_b   1.000
_cell.length_c   1.000
_cell.angle_alpha   90.00
_cell.angle_beta   90.00
_cell.angle_gamma   90.00
#
_symmetry.space_group_name_H-M   'P 1'
#
loop_
_entity.id
_entity.type
_entity.pdbx_description
1 polymer ?
#
loop_
_entity_poly.entity_id
_entity_poly.type
_entity_poly.pdbx_seq_one_letter_code
_entity_poly.pdbx_strand_id
1 'polypeptide(L)'
;MSETKKIGIACAIGGAIGTAVALMVTVAFWWLGLLAGFCAGYVSYEFRAVFRAISQAWRVAIAGTEEGVATAWMVLKYIPDFFTLNHPLLHFVILAGVGGWFSVSPEEPAAFSVKMLFALLVAPSLFFASFTIGLVMSGHVEHKPGECRRCDSLFEKVGMDVDVSILDVYEARTPLMSYVYIFWWSLMPFGYTLLYLFVRIPRWVAVALYRSVPVLVGILAWMSMRAVRISHVCLRSVFLTMPKTVARFTYRFVSVLIHLIHSDKRLLCGVDAAIGTGCAYVTLARPEMTAAQYALIIVAGAMIGAAFGILNWEIVSKRILRVAEQEVPRS
;
A
#
# COMPACT_ATOMS: atom_id res chain seq x y z
N MET A 1 14.97 -12.23 -44.54
CA MET A 1 13.74 -12.40 -43.74
C MET A 1 13.42 -11.06 -43.08
N SER A 2 12.18 -10.57 -43.17
CA SER A 2 11.80 -9.30 -42.51
C SER A 2 11.96 -9.39 -40.99
N GLU A 3 12.31 -8.28 -40.34
CA GLU A 3 12.46 -8.22 -38.88
C GLU A 3 11.19 -8.67 -38.15
N THR A 4 10.03 -8.26 -38.63
CA THR A 4 8.72 -8.70 -38.12
C THR A 4 8.56 -10.21 -38.15
N LYS A 5 9.05 -10.89 -39.20
CA LYS A 5 9.02 -12.35 -39.29
C LYS A 5 10.01 -13.01 -38.32
N LYS A 6 11.19 -12.41 -38.09
CA LYS A 6 12.13 -12.89 -37.05
C LYS A 6 11.51 -12.82 -35.66
N ILE A 7 10.88 -11.70 -35.33
CA ILE A 7 10.19 -11.48 -34.06
C ILE A 7 9.05 -12.49 -33.90
N GLY A 8 8.17 -12.61 -34.90
CA GLY A 8 7.06 -13.56 -34.87
C GLY A 8 7.52 -15.01 -34.64
N ILE A 9 8.60 -15.45 -35.30
CA ILE A 9 9.15 -16.80 -35.11
C ILE A 9 9.75 -16.97 -33.70
N ALA A 10 10.50 -15.98 -33.19
CA ALA A 10 11.08 -16.04 -31.86
C ALA A 10 10.01 -16.12 -30.77
N CYS A 11 8.97 -15.27 -30.85
CA CYS A 11 7.85 -15.31 -29.91
C CYS A 11 7.05 -16.61 -30.03
N ALA A 12 6.90 -17.17 -31.25
CA ALA A 12 6.24 -18.46 -31.45
C ALA A 12 6.97 -19.60 -30.73
N ILE A 13 8.29 -19.67 -30.90
CA ILE A 13 9.13 -20.69 -30.25
C ILE A 13 9.07 -20.52 -28.73
N GLY A 14 9.21 -19.29 -28.23
CA GLY A 14 9.12 -19.00 -26.80
C GLY A 14 7.75 -19.38 -26.21
N GLY A 15 6.66 -18.99 -26.88
CA GLY A 15 5.30 -19.33 -26.48
C GLY A 15 5.06 -20.84 -26.46
N ALA A 16 5.55 -21.58 -27.46
CA ALA A 16 5.44 -23.03 -27.53
C ALA A 16 6.17 -23.72 -26.36
N ILE A 17 7.44 -23.36 -26.14
CA ILE A 17 8.28 -23.94 -25.07
C ILE A 17 7.71 -23.61 -23.70
N GLY A 18 7.34 -22.35 -23.46
CA GLY A 18 6.75 -21.92 -22.20
C GLY A 18 5.45 -22.66 -21.88
N THR A 19 4.58 -22.85 -22.88
CA THR A 19 3.33 -23.59 -22.73
C THR A 19 3.59 -25.07 -22.46
N ALA A 20 4.54 -25.69 -23.17
CA ALA A 20 4.91 -27.07 -22.89
C ALA A 20 5.40 -27.26 -21.45
N VAL A 21 6.26 -26.37 -20.96
CA VAL A 21 6.72 -26.40 -19.56
C VAL A 21 5.58 -26.16 -18.58
N ALA A 22 4.67 -25.20 -18.86
CA ALA A 22 3.50 -24.94 -18.03
C ALA A 22 2.61 -26.19 -17.86
N LEU A 23 2.49 -26.99 -18.92
CA LEU A 23 1.70 -28.22 -18.94
C LEU A 23 2.39 -29.41 -18.27
N MET A 24 3.73 -29.41 -18.20
CA MET A 24 4.51 -30.48 -17.55
C MET A 24 4.60 -30.33 -16.03
N VAL A 25 4.45 -29.11 -15.52
CA VAL A 25 4.48 -28.84 -14.07
C VAL A 25 3.07 -28.95 -13.46
N THR A 26 2.99 -29.09 -12.13
CA THR A 26 1.68 -29.13 -11.48
C THR A 26 0.93 -27.80 -11.65
N VAL A 27 -0.40 -27.83 -11.53
CA VAL A 27 -1.26 -26.64 -11.65
C VAL A 27 -0.82 -25.52 -10.69
N ALA A 28 -0.21 -25.82 -9.55
CA ALA A 28 0.31 -24.82 -8.63
C ALA A 28 1.56 -24.07 -9.16
N PHE A 29 2.30 -24.68 -10.08
CA PHE A 29 3.58 -24.18 -10.59
C PHE A 29 3.54 -23.74 -12.07
N TRP A 30 2.36 -23.58 -12.67
CA TRP A 30 2.20 -23.18 -14.07
C TRP A 30 2.96 -21.90 -14.47
N TRP A 31 3.18 -20.99 -13.51
CA TRP A 31 3.95 -19.77 -13.69
C TRP A 31 5.42 -20.03 -14.04
N LEU A 32 5.96 -21.23 -13.76
CA LEU A 32 7.27 -21.66 -14.26
C LEU A 32 7.30 -21.75 -15.78
N GLY A 33 6.16 -22.05 -16.42
CA GLY A 33 6.02 -21.97 -17.87
C GLY A 33 6.12 -20.54 -18.40
N LEU A 34 5.64 -19.53 -17.67
CA LEU A 34 5.83 -18.12 -18.04
C LEU A 34 7.32 -17.76 -18.02
N LEU A 35 8.05 -18.19 -16.98
CA LEU A 35 9.49 -18.00 -16.89
C LEU A 35 10.22 -18.76 -18.00
N ALA A 36 9.81 -19.98 -18.33
CA ALA A 36 10.39 -20.75 -19.42
C ALA A 36 10.10 -20.11 -20.78
N GLY A 37 8.89 -19.61 -21.03
CA GLY A 37 8.52 -18.92 -22.27
C GLY A 37 9.25 -17.58 -22.41
N PHE A 38 9.35 -16.82 -21.31
CA PHE A 38 10.18 -15.63 -21.22
C PHE A 38 11.62 -16.00 -21.54
N CYS A 39 12.24 -16.91 -20.79
CA CYS A 39 13.60 -17.35 -21.00
C CYS A 39 13.82 -17.99 -22.38
N ALA A 40 12.86 -18.68 -23.00
CA ALA A 40 13.06 -19.26 -24.32
C ALA A 40 13.01 -18.19 -25.43
N GLY A 41 12.02 -17.30 -25.37
CA GLY A 41 11.97 -16.11 -26.22
C GLY A 41 13.18 -15.21 -26.01
N TYR A 42 13.72 -15.20 -24.79
CA TYR A 42 14.79 -14.33 -24.36
C TYR A 42 16.21 -14.92 -24.47
N VAL A 43 16.44 -16.22 -24.25
CA VAL A 43 17.74 -16.92 -24.37
C VAL A 43 18.18 -16.99 -25.83
N SER A 44 17.24 -16.79 -26.75
CA SER A 44 17.60 -16.39 -28.11
C SER A 44 18.53 -15.15 -28.13
N TYR A 45 18.60 -14.36 -27.03
CA TYR A 45 19.40 -13.15 -26.86
C TYR A 45 19.68 -12.66 -25.38
N GLU A 46 20.91 -12.86 -24.84
CA GLU A 46 21.59 -12.19 -23.69
C GLU A 46 20.85 -11.75 -22.38
N PHE A 47 20.63 -12.67 -21.41
CA PHE A 47 19.85 -12.46 -20.14
C PHE A 47 20.24 -11.26 -19.28
N ARG A 48 21.49 -10.81 -19.42
CA ARG A 48 22.05 -9.72 -18.61
C ARG A 48 21.42 -8.36 -18.94
N ALA A 49 20.87 -8.16 -20.13
CA ALA A 49 20.27 -6.87 -20.49
C ALA A 49 18.94 -6.60 -19.74
N VAL A 50 18.12 -7.63 -19.47
CA VAL A 50 16.86 -7.48 -18.69
C VAL A 50 17.11 -6.97 -17.29
N PHE A 51 18.02 -7.62 -16.56
CA PHE A 51 18.28 -7.25 -15.17
C PHE A 51 18.83 -5.83 -15.08
N ARG A 52 19.65 -5.43 -16.07
CA ARG A 52 20.11 -4.05 -16.18
C ARG A 52 18.92 -3.11 -16.43
N ALA A 53 18.03 -3.43 -17.35
CA ALA A 53 16.84 -2.63 -17.64
C ALA A 53 15.92 -2.48 -16.41
N ILE A 54 15.62 -3.56 -15.68
CA ILE A 54 14.83 -3.50 -14.44
C ILE A 54 15.53 -2.62 -13.41
N SER A 55 16.83 -2.82 -13.18
CA SER A 55 17.60 -2.00 -12.24
C SER A 55 17.65 -0.53 -12.64
N GLN A 56 17.62 -0.23 -13.94
CA GLN A 56 17.64 1.11 -14.48
C GLN A 56 16.26 1.77 -14.34
N ALA A 57 15.18 1.07 -14.69
CA ALA A 57 13.81 1.52 -14.49
C ALA A 57 13.53 1.81 -13.01
N TRP A 58 13.99 0.94 -12.12
CA TRP A 58 13.89 1.12 -10.67
C TRP A 58 14.62 2.38 -10.20
N ARG A 59 15.86 2.60 -10.65
CA ARG A 59 16.64 3.80 -10.31
C ARG A 59 15.97 5.09 -10.78
N VAL A 60 15.45 5.12 -12.01
CA VAL A 60 14.74 6.30 -12.55
C VAL A 60 13.42 6.54 -11.80
N ALA A 61 12.68 5.47 -11.46
CA ALA A 61 11.45 5.59 -10.70
C ALA A 61 11.70 6.12 -9.27
N ILE A 62 12.77 5.67 -8.60
CA ILE A 62 13.18 6.16 -7.28
C ILE A 62 13.63 7.62 -7.33
N ALA A 63 14.50 7.99 -8.28
CA ALA A 63 14.99 9.37 -8.39
C ALA A 63 13.83 10.37 -8.56
N GLY A 64 12.76 9.93 -9.22
CA GLY A 64 11.54 10.72 -9.36
C GLY A 64 10.62 10.75 -8.13
N THR A 65 10.89 9.96 -7.08
CA THR A 65 10.02 9.80 -5.92
C THR A 65 10.70 10.16 -4.60
N GLU A 66 11.87 10.79 -4.63
CA GLU A 66 12.67 11.12 -3.44
C GLU A 66 11.88 11.88 -2.37
N GLU A 67 10.98 12.81 -2.74
CA GLU A 67 10.12 13.49 -1.76
C GLU A 67 9.11 12.55 -1.06
N GLY A 68 8.52 11.62 -1.82
CA GLY A 68 7.53 10.67 -1.32
C GLY A 68 8.16 9.55 -0.50
N VAL A 69 9.33 9.07 -0.93
CA VAL A 69 10.11 8.06 -0.22
C VAL A 69 10.71 8.65 1.05
N ALA A 70 11.27 9.86 1.02
CA ALA A 70 11.76 10.52 2.23
C ALA A 70 10.65 10.73 3.28
N THR A 71 9.44 11.10 2.83
CA THR A 71 8.28 11.24 3.72
C THR A 71 7.83 9.89 4.28
N ALA A 72 7.72 8.85 3.44
CA ALA A 72 7.36 7.50 3.88
C ALA A 72 8.40 6.90 4.82
N TRP A 73 9.69 7.14 4.56
CA TRP A 73 10.80 6.68 5.39
C TRP A 73 10.89 7.49 6.68
N MET A 74 10.59 8.79 6.69
CA MET A 74 10.41 9.51 7.96
C MET A 74 9.31 8.85 8.80
N VAL A 75 8.12 8.64 8.23
CA VAL A 75 7.00 7.99 8.95
C VAL A 75 7.40 6.60 9.46
N LEU A 76 7.98 5.74 8.60
CA LEU A 76 8.42 4.40 8.98
C LEU A 76 9.53 4.39 10.03
N LYS A 77 10.44 5.36 10.01
CA LYS A 77 11.51 5.48 11.01
C LYS A 77 10.95 5.84 12.39
N TYR A 78 9.89 6.65 12.45
CA TYR A 78 9.25 7.01 13.70
C TYR A 78 8.26 5.95 14.23
N ILE A 79 7.90 4.94 13.42
CA ILE A 79 7.00 3.86 13.86
C ILE A 79 7.62 3.01 14.98
N PRO A 80 8.87 2.51 14.87
CA PRO A 80 9.53 1.80 15.98
C PRO A 80 9.65 2.68 17.22
N ASP A 81 10.06 3.94 17.06
CA ASP A 81 10.18 4.89 18.17
C ASP A 81 8.83 5.08 18.88
N PHE A 82 7.74 5.18 18.13
CA PHE A 82 6.37 5.21 18.65
C PHE A 82 5.98 3.93 19.41
N PHE A 83 6.55 2.77 19.10
CA PHE A 83 6.28 1.54 19.85
C PHE A 83 7.27 1.32 21.02
N THR A 84 8.48 1.88 20.95
CA THR A 84 9.52 1.74 21.99
C THR A 84 9.51 2.85 23.02
N LEU A 85 8.94 4.02 22.71
CA LEU A 85 8.65 5.03 23.71
C LEU A 85 7.69 4.40 24.72
N ASN A 86 8.08 4.44 26.01
CA ASN A 86 7.21 4.03 27.11
C ASN A 86 5.95 4.90 27.05
N HIS A 87 4.93 4.39 26.38
CA HIS A 87 3.59 4.92 26.39
C HIS A 87 2.86 4.16 27.50
N PRO A 88 3.00 4.55 28.79
CA PRO A 88 2.43 3.81 29.91
C PRO A 88 0.92 3.57 29.73
N LEU A 89 0.25 4.48 29.02
CA LEU A 89 -1.17 4.37 28.69
C LEU A 89 -1.48 3.38 27.56
N LEU A 90 -0.66 3.29 26.51
CA LEU A 90 -0.84 2.26 25.47
C LEU A 90 -0.62 0.85 26.05
N HIS A 91 0.41 0.70 26.89
CA HIS A 91 0.69 -0.55 27.58
C HIS A 91 -0.41 -0.90 28.60
N PHE A 92 -0.91 0.09 29.35
CA PHE A 92 -2.05 -0.09 30.26
C PHE A 92 -3.32 -0.50 29.51
N VAL A 93 -3.57 0.05 28.31
CA VAL A 93 -4.72 -0.30 27.45
C VAL A 93 -4.62 -1.71 26.91
N ILE A 94 -3.44 -2.12 26.44
CA ILE A 94 -3.20 -3.48 25.99
C ILE A 94 -3.36 -4.45 27.17
N LEU A 95 -2.77 -4.14 28.34
CA LEU A 95 -2.89 -4.97 29.54
C LEU A 95 -4.32 -5.02 30.09
N ALA A 96 -5.08 -3.93 30.08
CA ALA A 96 -6.47 -3.88 30.52
C ALA A 96 -7.42 -4.56 29.52
N GLY A 97 -7.17 -4.42 28.21
CA GLY A 97 -7.90 -5.12 27.16
C GLY A 97 -7.66 -6.63 27.20
N VAL A 98 -6.39 -7.04 27.33
CA VAL A 98 -6.00 -8.46 27.49
C VAL A 98 -6.50 -9.02 28.81
N GLY A 99 -6.36 -8.29 29.93
CA GLY A 99 -6.87 -8.70 31.24
C GLY A 99 -8.39 -8.77 31.29
N GLY A 100 -9.09 -7.86 30.62
CA GLY A 100 -10.54 -7.91 30.42
C GLY A 100 -10.97 -9.11 29.58
N TRP A 101 -10.25 -9.41 28.50
CA TRP A 101 -10.49 -10.58 27.65
C TRP A 101 -10.34 -11.90 28.40
N PHE A 102 -9.28 -12.05 29.20
CA PHE A 102 -9.08 -13.24 30.03
C PHE A 102 -10.07 -13.35 31.21
N SER A 103 -10.61 -12.23 31.68
CA SER A 103 -11.62 -12.20 32.74
C SER A 103 -13.02 -12.59 32.24
N VAL A 104 -13.22 -12.66 30.92
CA VAL A 104 -14.47 -13.09 30.26
C VAL A 104 -14.32 -14.53 29.72
N SER A 105 -13.46 -15.35 30.34
CA SER A 105 -13.35 -16.78 30.01
C SER A 105 -14.72 -17.46 30.17
N PRO A 106 -15.23 -18.15 29.13
CA PRO A 106 -16.61 -18.60 29.08
C PRO A 106 -16.74 -19.97 29.74
N GLU A 107 -16.84 -20.04 31.07
CA GLU A 107 -17.15 -21.32 31.71
C GLU A 107 -18.50 -21.41 32.40
N GLU A 108 -19.20 -20.32 32.77
CA GLU A 108 -20.62 -20.43 33.19
C GLU A 108 -21.48 -19.20 32.84
N PRO A 109 -22.57 -19.33 32.06
CA PRO A 109 -23.38 -18.20 31.59
C PRO A 109 -24.54 -17.77 32.52
N ALA A 110 -24.55 -18.11 33.81
CA ALA A 110 -25.79 -18.00 34.60
C ALA A 110 -25.92 -16.82 35.59
N ALA A 111 -24.91 -15.97 35.80
CA ALA A 111 -25.11 -14.78 36.64
C ALA A 111 -24.23 -13.61 36.19
N PHE A 112 -24.86 -12.59 35.58
CA PHE A 112 -24.24 -11.28 35.40
C PHE A 112 -24.04 -10.62 36.77
N SER A 113 -22.95 -10.98 37.42
CA SER A 113 -22.45 -10.34 38.65
C SER A 113 -22.21 -8.85 38.37
N VAL A 114 -22.52 -7.98 39.33
CA VAL A 114 -22.21 -6.53 39.26
C VAL A 114 -20.73 -6.28 38.89
N LYS A 115 -19.83 -7.22 39.25
CA LYS A 115 -18.41 -7.18 38.87
C LYS A 115 -18.19 -7.36 37.36
N MET A 116 -18.99 -8.20 36.71
CA MET A 116 -18.96 -8.45 35.26
C MET A 116 -19.53 -7.26 34.48
N LEU A 117 -20.59 -6.63 34.98
CA LEU A 117 -21.10 -5.36 34.43
C LEU A 117 -20.08 -4.23 34.57
N PHE A 118 -19.38 -4.15 35.70
CA PHE A 118 -18.31 -3.16 35.92
C PHE A 118 -17.11 -3.42 35.01
N ALA A 119 -16.70 -4.67 34.81
CA ALA A 119 -15.64 -5.03 33.87
C ALA A 119 -16.01 -4.70 32.42
N LEU A 120 -17.25 -5.00 32.01
CA LEU A 120 -17.76 -4.71 30.65
C LEU A 120 -17.97 -3.21 30.37
N LEU A 121 -18.22 -2.38 31.38
CA LEU A 121 -18.38 -0.93 31.20
C LEU A 121 -17.06 -0.17 31.37
N VAL A 122 -16.25 -0.54 32.37
CA VAL A 122 -15.06 0.23 32.74
C VAL A 122 -13.85 -0.15 31.89
N ALA A 123 -13.68 -1.43 31.52
CA ALA A 123 -12.53 -1.83 30.72
C ALA A 123 -12.55 -1.23 29.30
N PRO A 124 -13.69 -1.19 28.56
CA PRO A 124 -13.74 -0.54 27.25
C PRO A 124 -13.60 0.98 27.33
N SER A 125 -14.16 1.62 28.37
CA SER A 125 -14.02 3.08 28.57
C SER A 125 -12.57 3.47 28.93
N LEU A 126 -11.86 2.66 29.73
CA LEU A 126 -10.43 2.84 29.99
C LEU A 126 -9.58 2.54 28.74
N PHE A 127 -9.95 1.52 27.96
CA PHE A 127 -9.32 1.23 26.67
C PHE A 127 -9.44 2.42 25.71
N PHE A 128 -10.64 2.96 25.54
CA PHE A 128 -10.89 4.13 24.69
C PHE A 128 -10.21 5.39 25.22
N ALA A 129 -10.28 5.66 26.52
CA ALA A 129 -9.65 6.81 27.14
C ALA A 129 -8.13 6.79 26.93
N SER A 130 -7.47 5.65 27.15
CA SER A 130 -6.02 5.59 27.02
C SER A 130 -5.50 5.38 25.58
N PHE A 131 -6.31 4.83 24.67
CA PHE A 131 -6.05 4.94 23.22
C PHE A 131 -6.05 6.41 22.76
N THR A 132 -7.03 7.19 23.25
CA THR A 132 -7.11 8.62 22.96
C THR A 132 -5.93 9.37 23.54
N ILE A 133 -5.50 9.08 24.78
CA ILE A 133 -4.34 9.75 25.40
C ILE A 133 -3.00 9.34 24.74
N GLY A 134 -2.85 8.09 24.31
CA GLY A 134 -1.68 7.63 23.55
C GLY A 134 -1.46 8.45 22.27
N LEU A 135 -2.55 8.74 21.55
CA LEU A 135 -2.52 9.60 20.35
C LEU A 135 -2.18 11.07 20.64
N VAL A 136 -2.43 11.56 21.88
CA VAL A 136 -2.07 12.93 22.30
C VAL A 136 -0.59 13.05 22.65
N MET A 137 -0.05 12.07 23.35
CA MET A 137 1.33 12.11 23.84
C MET A 137 2.36 11.97 22.70
N SER A 138 2.01 11.24 21.63
CA SER A 138 2.88 11.10 20.45
C SER A 138 2.90 12.34 19.55
N GLY A 139 2.10 13.37 19.86
CA GLY A 139 2.02 14.64 19.13
C GLY A 139 2.94 15.76 19.62
N HIS A 140 3.93 15.45 20.47
CA HIS A 140 4.87 16.42 21.04
C HIS A 140 6.31 16.25 20.54
N VAL A 141 6.48 16.20 19.21
CA VAL A 141 7.78 16.49 18.58
C VAL A 141 7.62 17.79 17.80
N GLU A 142 8.04 18.89 18.42
CA GLU A 142 8.06 20.22 17.79
C GLU A 142 9.14 20.26 16.70
N HIS A 143 8.72 20.44 15.45
CA HIS A 143 9.63 20.86 14.39
C HIS A 143 9.74 22.40 14.40
N LYS A 144 10.97 22.91 14.54
CA LYS A 144 11.27 24.33 14.33
C LYS A 144 11.03 24.70 12.86
N PRO A 145 10.21 25.71 12.55
CA PRO A 145 10.09 26.23 11.19
C PRO A 145 11.29 27.13 10.88
N GLY A 146 12.10 26.79 9.86
CA GLY A 146 13.15 27.70 9.38
C GLY A 146 14.34 27.11 8.60
N GLU A 147 14.53 25.78 8.57
CA GLU A 147 15.73 25.18 7.94
C GLU A 147 15.41 24.36 6.69
N CYS A 148 14.99 25.02 5.59
CA CYS A 148 15.27 24.44 4.28
C CYS A 148 15.29 25.51 3.17
N ARG A 149 16.37 26.30 3.08
CA ARG A 149 16.66 27.16 1.92
C ARG A 149 17.21 26.40 0.71
N ARG A 150 17.27 25.07 0.75
CA ARG A 150 17.96 24.26 -0.28
C ARG A 150 17.05 23.81 -1.42
N CYS A 151 15.73 23.81 -1.21
CA CYS A 151 14.78 23.33 -2.22
C CYS A 151 14.52 24.35 -3.34
N ASP A 152 14.54 25.66 -3.04
CA ASP A 152 14.21 26.70 -4.03
C ASP A 152 15.21 26.75 -5.21
N SER A 153 16.50 26.43 -4.95
CA SER A 153 17.54 26.44 -6.00
C SER A 153 17.48 25.27 -6.99
N LEU A 154 16.69 24.22 -6.69
CA LEU A 154 16.58 23.04 -7.55
C LEU A 154 15.40 23.15 -8.53
N PHE A 155 14.32 23.83 -8.14
CA PHE A 155 13.17 24.05 -9.02
C PHE A 155 13.46 25.08 -10.13
N GLU A 156 14.30 26.08 -9.86
CA GLU A 156 14.76 27.06 -10.85
C GLU A 156 15.60 26.43 -11.98
N LYS A 157 16.24 25.28 -11.73
CA LYS A 157 17.07 24.57 -12.73
C LYS A 157 16.32 23.65 -13.67
N VAL A 158 15.06 23.31 -13.37
CA VAL A 158 14.31 22.28 -14.13
C VAL A 158 13.21 22.90 -15.01
N GLY A 159 12.98 24.22 -14.93
CA GLY A 159 12.11 24.93 -15.87
C GLY A 159 10.67 24.41 -15.92
N MET A 160 10.14 23.93 -14.79
CA MET A 160 8.77 23.47 -14.69
C MET A 160 7.91 24.52 -13.98
N ASP A 161 7.13 25.26 -14.78
CA ASP A 161 5.99 26.02 -14.27
C ASP A 161 4.91 25.03 -13.82
N VAL A 162 4.75 24.87 -12.51
CA VAL A 162 3.64 24.10 -11.94
C VAL A 162 2.60 25.10 -11.44
N ASP A 163 1.46 25.12 -12.13
CA ASP A 163 0.30 25.93 -11.77
C ASP A 163 -0.33 25.42 -10.48
N VAL A 164 -0.20 26.19 -9.40
CA VAL A 164 -0.63 25.84 -8.03
C VAL A 164 -2.14 26.07 -7.82
N SER A 165 -2.87 26.49 -8.85
CA SER A 165 -4.26 26.94 -8.75
C SER A 165 -5.33 25.82 -8.66
N ILE A 166 -4.98 24.53 -8.71
CA ILE A 166 -5.96 23.40 -8.73
C ILE A 166 -6.06 22.67 -7.37
N LEU A 167 -5.89 23.37 -6.25
CA LEU A 167 -5.97 22.73 -4.92
C LEU A 167 -6.98 23.34 -3.94
N ASP A 168 -7.77 24.32 -4.39
CA ASP A 168 -8.93 24.81 -3.67
C ASP A 168 -10.18 24.43 -4.44
N VAL A 169 -10.88 23.39 -3.96
CA VAL A 169 -12.33 23.13 -4.04
C VAL A 169 -12.49 21.64 -3.75
N TYR A 170 -12.71 21.28 -2.48
CA TYR A 170 -13.65 20.23 -2.09
C TYR A 170 -13.82 20.31 -0.57
N GLU A 171 -14.62 21.30 -0.18
CA GLU A 171 -15.09 21.52 1.18
C GLU A 171 -16.23 20.52 1.46
N ALA A 172 -15.87 19.27 1.78
CA ALA A 172 -16.83 18.29 2.25
C ALA A 172 -17.00 18.44 3.78
N ARG A 173 -18.07 19.14 4.18
CA ARG A 173 -18.53 19.20 5.56
C ARG A 173 -19.02 17.82 6.03
N THR A 174 -18.66 17.50 7.29
CA THR A 174 -19.20 16.50 8.25
C THR A 174 -18.67 15.05 8.19
N PRO A 175 -18.57 14.31 9.35
CA PRO A 175 -19.31 14.50 10.60
C PRO A 175 -18.42 14.55 11.87
N LEU A 176 -18.12 15.75 12.35
CA LEU A 176 -17.61 15.96 13.71
C LEU A 176 -18.62 15.51 14.79
N MET A 177 -19.92 15.52 14.45
CA MET A 177 -21.01 15.19 15.38
C MET A 177 -21.04 13.72 15.80
N SER A 178 -20.63 12.78 14.94
CA SER A 178 -20.65 11.34 15.27
C SER A 178 -19.61 10.96 16.34
N TYR A 179 -18.43 11.58 16.32
CA TYR A 179 -17.37 11.31 17.29
C TYR A 179 -17.65 11.92 18.67
N VAL A 180 -18.26 13.11 18.70
CA VAL A 180 -18.72 13.73 19.95
C VAL A 180 -19.79 12.88 20.63
N TYR A 181 -20.69 12.28 19.85
CA TYR A 181 -21.75 11.43 20.37
C TYR A 181 -21.20 10.13 20.99
N ILE A 182 -20.27 9.46 20.31
CA ILE A 182 -19.62 8.23 20.82
C ILE A 182 -18.82 8.50 22.11
N PHE A 183 -18.11 9.63 22.17
CA PHE A 183 -17.37 10.05 23.37
C PHE A 183 -18.29 10.36 24.56
N TRP A 184 -19.42 11.02 24.31
CA TRP A 184 -20.39 11.35 25.37
C TRP A 184 -21.03 10.08 25.95
N TRP A 185 -21.40 9.12 25.11
CA TRP A 185 -22.00 7.85 25.53
C TRP A 185 -21.05 6.96 26.34
N SER A 186 -19.74 7.02 26.05
CA SER A 186 -18.73 6.25 26.80
C SER A 186 -18.36 6.85 28.16
N LEU A 187 -18.72 8.12 28.41
CA LEU A 187 -18.55 8.81 29.71
C LEU A 187 -19.73 8.64 30.67
N MET A 188 -20.94 8.32 30.18
CA MET A 188 -22.12 8.13 31.03
C MET A 188 -21.94 7.10 32.17
N PRO A 189 -21.35 5.91 31.93
CA PRO A 189 -21.12 4.92 33.00
C PRO A 189 -20.18 5.44 34.10
N PHE A 190 -19.21 6.28 33.73
CA PHE A 190 -18.32 6.97 34.66
C PHE A 190 -19.09 7.96 35.55
N GLY A 191 -20.05 8.68 34.97
CA GLY A 191 -20.93 9.60 35.70
C GLY A 191 -21.73 8.90 36.81
N TYR A 192 -22.33 7.75 36.51
CA TYR A 192 -23.09 6.98 37.51
C TYR A 192 -22.21 6.42 38.64
N THR A 193 -21.00 5.97 38.30
CA THR A 193 -20.04 5.45 39.28
C THR A 193 -19.53 6.56 40.22
N LEU A 194 -19.27 7.75 39.68
CA LEU A 194 -18.91 8.93 40.46
C LEU A 194 -20.07 9.40 41.35
N LEU A 195 -21.30 9.38 40.85
CA LEU A 195 -22.49 9.75 41.63
C LEU A 195 -22.67 8.82 42.85
N TYR A 196 -22.46 7.52 42.68
CA TYR A 196 -22.51 6.54 43.76
C TYR A 196 -21.43 6.77 44.83
N LEU A 197 -20.20 7.09 44.41
CA LEU A 197 -19.11 7.43 45.33
C LEU A 197 -19.38 8.74 46.09
N PHE A 198 -19.98 9.74 45.44
CA PHE A 198 -20.32 11.04 46.05
C PHE A 198 -21.26 10.92 47.26
N VAL A 199 -22.08 9.87 47.36
CA VAL A 199 -22.99 9.65 48.50
C VAL A 199 -22.24 9.25 49.78
N ARG A 200 -21.00 8.72 49.67
CA ARG A 200 -20.22 8.23 50.83
C ARG A 200 -19.05 9.12 51.24
N ILE A 201 -18.75 10.18 50.48
CA ILE A 201 -17.56 11.00 50.69
C ILE A 201 -17.92 12.24 51.56
N PRO A 202 -17.04 12.67 52.49
CA PRO A 202 -17.24 13.91 53.25
C PRO A 202 -17.48 15.14 52.35
N ARG A 203 -18.44 16.00 52.74
CA ARG A 203 -18.90 17.16 51.94
C ARG A 203 -17.77 18.07 51.44
N TRP A 204 -16.70 18.27 52.21
CA TRP A 204 -15.59 19.13 51.82
C TRP A 204 -14.77 18.55 50.65
N VAL A 205 -14.61 17.22 50.58
CA VAL A 205 -13.96 16.54 49.44
C VAL A 205 -14.87 16.60 48.21
N ALA A 206 -16.18 16.45 48.39
CA ALA A 206 -17.16 16.56 47.31
C ALA A 206 -17.12 17.95 46.63
N VAL A 207 -17.02 19.03 47.42
CA VAL A 207 -16.89 20.40 46.88
C VAL A 207 -15.55 20.62 46.16
N ALA A 208 -14.45 20.09 46.70
CA ALA A 208 -13.14 20.17 46.06
C ALA A 208 -13.10 19.40 44.71
N LEU A 209 -13.68 18.20 44.68
CA LEU A 209 -13.83 17.42 43.46
C LEU A 209 -14.71 18.14 42.44
N TYR A 210 -15.87 18.64 42.85
CA TYR A 210 -16.78 19.38 41.97
C TYR A 210 -16.11 20.60 41.33
N ARG A 211 -15.31 21.36 42.08
CA ARG A 211 -14.54 22.49 41.54
C ARG A 211 -13.44 22.08 40.56
N SER A 212 -12.91 20.85 40.69
CA SER A 212 -11.84 20.32 39.84
C SER A 212 -12.35 19.69 38.55
N VAL A 213 -13.62 19.26 38.52
CA VAL A 213 -14.26 18.60 37.36
C VAL A 213 -14.19 19.44 36.07
N PRO A 214 -14.53 20.74 36.04
CA PRO A 214 -14.45 21.54 34.82
C PRO A 214 -13.04 21.63 34.24
N VAL A 215 -12.01 21.69 35.11
CA VAL A 215 -10.60 21.72 34.69
C VAL A 215 -10.22 20.38 34.07
N LEU A 216 -10.58 19.26 34.72
CA LEU A 216 -10.32 17.93 34.20
C LEU A 216 -11.03 17.70 32.85
N VAL A 217 -12.30 18.10 32.73
CA VAL A 217 -13.07 18.03 31.48
C VAL A 217 -12.44 18.90 30.40
N GLY A 218 -11.98 20.12 30.74
CA GLY A 218 -11.28 21.00 29.82
C GLY A 218 -9.97 20.40 29.29
N ILE A 219 -9.18 19.79 30.16
CA ILE A 219 -7.93 19.09 29.77
C ILE A 219 -8.27 17.91 28.85
N LEU A 220 -9.23 17.05 29.23
CA LEU A 220 -9.63 15.90 28.42
C LEU A 220 -10.19 16.29 27.06
N ALA A 221 -11.00 17.36 26.99
CA ALA A 221 -11.54 17.88 25.74
C ALA A 221 -10.45 18.48 24.84
N TRP A 222 -9.49 19.22 25.41
CA TRP A 222 -8.35 19.74 24.67
C TRP A 222 -7.47 18.60 24.11
N MET A 223 -7.19 17.61 24.94
CA MET A 223 -6.44 16.41 24.57
C MET A 223 -7.16 15.64 23.44
N SER A 224 -8.45 15.37 23.57
CA SER A 224 -9.21 14.64 22.54
C SER A 224 -9.28 15.39 21.21
N MET A 225 -9.50 16.72 21.22
CA MET A 225 -9.45 17.52 19.99
C MET A 225 -8.07 17.46 19.31
N ARG A 226 -6.98 17.45 20.09
CA ARG A 226 -5.62 17.33 19.55
C ARG A 226 -5.37 15.93 18.96
N ALA A 227 -5.80 14.88 19.63
CA ALA A 227 -5.72 13.50 19.11
C ALA A 227 -6.50 13.35 17.79
N VAL A 228 -7.70 13.91 17.70
CA VAL A 228 -8.50 13.87 16.46
C VAL A 228 -7.78 14.62 15.35
N ARG A 229 -7.19 15.79 15.62
CA ARG A 229 -6.42 16.54 14.62
C ARG A 229 -5.20 15.77 14.12
N ILE A 230 -4.42 15.17 15.03
CA ILE A 230 -3.25 14.34 14.68
C ILE A 230 -3.68 13.11 13.87
N SER A 231 -4.69 12.39 14.36
CA SER A 231 -5.23 11.20 13.68
C SER A 231 -5.73 11.55 12.29
N HIS A 232 -6.44 12.67 12.14
CA HIS A 232 -6.88 13.15 10.84
C HIS A 232 -5.70 13.49 9.91
N VAL A 233 -4.63 14.12 10.41
CA VAL A 233 -3.42 14.38 9.62
C VAL A 233 -2.74 13.08 9.19
N CYS A 234 -2.55 12.12 10.11
CA CYS A 234 -1.96 10.81 9.82
C CYS A 234 -2.81 10.00 8.83
N LEU A 235 -4.13 9.97 9.03
CA LEU A 235 -5.07 9.28 8.16
C LEU A 235 -5.06 9.94 6.77
N ARG A 236 -5.09 11.27 6.69
CA ARG A 236 -4.98 12.00 5.43
C ARG A 236 -3.65 11.71 4.71
N SER A 237 -2.52 11.69 5.41
CA SER A 237 -1.23 11.39 4.79
C SER A 237 -1.13 9.94 4.31
N VAL A 238 -1.61 8.98 5.10
CA VAL A 238 -1.56 7.56 4.73
C VAL A 238 -2.52 7.26 3.60
N PHE A 239 -3.78 7.71 3.68
CA PHE A 239 -4.80 7.33 2.71
C PHE A 239 -4.83 8.20 1.45
N LEU A 240 -4.37 9.45 1.48
CA LEU A 240 -4.37 10.30 0.28
C LEU A 240 -2.98 10.44 -0.33
N THR A 241 -1.93 10.57 0.48
CA THR A 241 -0.57 10.80 -0.06
C THR A 241 0.08 9.51 -0.49
N MET A 242 -0.03 8.43 0.29
CA MET A 242 0.61 7.15 -0.04
C MET A 242 0.12 6.57 -1.37
N PRO A 243 -1.20 6.48 -1.68
CA PRO A 243 -1.64 5.94 -2.96
C PRO A 243 -1.20 6.80 -4.13
N LYS A 244 -1.17 8.13 -3.98
CA LYS A 244 -0.67 9.04 -5.01
C LYS A 244 0.82 8.84 -5.28
N THR A 245 1.61 8.65 -4.22
CA THR A 245 3.05 8.37 -4.34
C THR A 245 3.30 7.01 -4.98
N VAL A 246 2.59 5.98 -4.53
CA VAL A 246 2.66 4.62 -5.10
C VAL A 246 2.22 4.64 -6.57
N ALA A 247 1.12 5.32 -6.91
CA ALA A 247 0.65 5.43 -8.28
C ALA A 247 1.67 6.16 -9.18
N ARG A 248 2.25 7.27 -8.72
CA ARG A 248 3.31 7.99 -9.47
C ARG A 248 4.55 7.12 -9.65
N PHE A 249 4.97 6.41 -8.60
CA PHE A 249 6.08 5.47 -8.65
C PHE A 249 5.81 4.37 -9.69
N THR A 250 4.69 3.67 -9.56
CA THR A 250 4.28 2.58 -10.44
C THR A 250 4.18 3.07 -11.88
N TYR A 251 3.55 4.23 -12.12
CA TYR A 251 3.45 4.81 -13.46
C TYR A 251 4.83 5.08 -14.06
N ARG A 252 5.74 5.73 -13.32
CA ARG A 252 7.10 6.01 -13.81
C ARG A 252 7.90 4.73 -14.04
N PHE A 253 7.85 3.79 -13.10
CA PHE A 253 8.52 2.50 -13.21
C PHE A 253 8.02 1.73 -14.43
N VAL A 254 6.70 1.58 -14.58
CA VAL A 254 6.08 0.88 -15.70
C VAL A 254 6.36 1.59 -17.02
N SER A 255 6.29 2.92 -17.06
CA SER A 255 6.58 3.70 -18.27
C SER A 255 8.03 3.52 -18.73
N VAL A 256 9.00 3.63 -17.81
CA VAL A 256 10.42 3.42 -18.14
C VAL A 256 10.69 1.96 -18.49
N LEU A 257 10.10 1.01 -17.77
CA LEU A 257 10.23 -0.40 -18.05
C LEU A 257 9.67 -0.76 -19.44
N ILE A 258 8.49 -0.24 -19.80
CA ILE A 258 7.88 -0.39 -21.13
C ILE A 258 8.83 0.18 -22.17
N HIS A 259 9.34 1.40 -21.97
CA HIS A 259 10.26 2.01 -22.92
C HIS A 259 11.53 1.17 -23.11
N LEU A 260 12.11 0.66 -22.03
CA LEU A 260 13.28 -0.22 -22.09
C LEU A 260 12.97 -1.56 -22.76
N ILE A 261 11.84 -2.19 -22.45
CA ILE A 261 11.41 -3.44 -23.09
C ILE A 261 11.23 -3.27 -24.60
N HIS A 262 10.66 -2.15 -25.04
CA HIS A 262 10.43 -1.90 -26.47
C HIS A 262 11.65 -1.34 -27.19
N SER A 263 12.60 -0.75 -26.47
CA SER A 263 13.89 -0.35 -27.03
C SER A 263 14.75 -1.55 -27.46
N ASP A 264 14.53 -2.71 -26.85
CA ASP A 264 15.25 -3.94 -27.17
C ASP A 264 14.29 -5.00 -27.72
N LYS A 265 14.41 -5.27 -29.02
CA LYS A 265 13.64 -6.30 -29.75
C LYS A 265 13.62 -7.66 -29.01
N ARG A 266 14.68 -7.96 -28.25
CA ARG A 266 14.90 -9.21 -27.51
C ARG A 266 13.97 -9.32 -26.29
N LEU A 267 13.92 -8.22 -25.52
CA LEU A 267 13.04 -8.08 -24.35
C LEU A 267 11.58 -8.19 -24.77
N LEU A 268 11.22 -7.51 -25.85
CA LEU A 268 9.89 -7.56 -26.45
C LEU A 268 9.47 -9.01 -26.74
N CYS A 269 10.32 -9.77 -27.44
CA CYS A 269 10.05 -11.16 -27.77
C CYS A 269 9.85 -12.06 -26.54
N GLY A 270 10.68 -11.90 -25.51
CA GLY A 270 10.55 -12.65 -24.26
C GLY A 270 9.22 -12.37 -23.55
N VAL A 271 8.83 -11.10 -23.46
CA VAL A 271 7.56 -10.70 -22.82
C VAL A 271 6.37 -11.23 -23.62
N ASP A 272 6.35 -11.05 -24.93
CA ASP A 272 5.24 -11.49 -25.78
C ASP A 272 5.11 -13.02 -25.83
N ALA A 273 6.23 -13.75 -25.78
CA ALA A 273 6.25 -15.21 -25.61
C ALA A 273 5.62 -15.63 -24.28
N ALA A 274 6.00 -14.98 -23.17
CA ALA A 274 5.43 -15.27 -21.86
C ALA A 274 3.92 -14.98 -21.79
N ILE A 275 3.47 -13.87 -22.40
CA ILE A 275 2.04 -13.55 -22.54
C ILE A 275 1.34 -14.65 -23.34
N GLY A 276 1.91 -15.07 -24.48
CA GLY A 276 1.37 -16.17 -25.28
C GLY A 276 1.22 -17.46 -24.50
N THR A 277 2.22 -17.82 -23.70
CA THR A 277 2.17 -18.97 -22.78
C THR A 277 1.06 -18.84 -21.75
N GLY A 278 0.98 -17.70 -21.06
CA GLY A 278 -0.03 -17.46 -20.04
C GLY A 278 -1.45 -17.51 -20.60
N CYS A 279 -1.69 -16.85 -21.72
CA CYS A 279 -2.98 -16.86 -22.40
C CYS A 279 -3.39 -18.28 -22.82
N ALA A 280 -2.51 -19.02 -23.49
CA ALA A 280 -2.82 -20.39 -23.93
C ALA A 280 -3.11 -21.32 -22.74
N TYR A 281 -2.27 -21.29 -21.70
CA TYR A 281 -2.45 -22.14 -20.53
C TYR A 281 -3.74 -21.81 -19.78
N VAL A 282 -3.96 -20.54 -19.42
CA VAL A 282 -5.12 -20.13 -18.59
C VAL A 282 -6.45 -20.35 -19.32
N THR A 283 -6.49 -20.16 -20.65
CA THR A 283 -7.74 -20.26 -21.40
C THR A 283 -8.06 -21.68 -21.85
N LEU A 284 -7.06 -22.49 -22.19
CA LEU A 284 -7.28 -23.78 -22.84
C LEU A 284 -6.96 -24.99 -21.95
N ALA A 285 -6.13 -24.86 -20.92
CA ALA A 285 -5.73 -26.01 -20.10
C ALA A 285 -6.88 -26.52 -19.22
N ARG A 286 -7.07 -27.85 -19.21
CA ARG A 286 -8.04 -28.58 -18.37
C ARG A 286 -7.34 -29.72 -17.63
N PRO A 287 -7.85 -30.17 -16.46
CA PRO A 287 -7.23 -31.27 -15.72
C PRO A 287 -7.19 -32.58 -16.50
N GLU A 288 -8.21 -32.82 -17.34
CA GLU A 288 -8.35 -34.03 -18.14
C GLU A 288 -8.12 -33.70 -19.61
N MET A 289 -6.88 -33.92 -20.07
CA MET A 289 -6.49 -33.66 -21.45
C MET A 289 -5.85 -34.87 -22.11
N THR A 290 -6.22 -35.10 -23.36
CA THR A 290 -5.60 -36.05 -24.28
C THR A 290 -4.30 -35.49 -24.85
N ALA A 291 -3.42 -36.36 -25.37
CA ALA A 291 -2.18 -35.95 -26.03
C ALA A 291 -2.40 -34.94 -27.17
N ALA A 292 -3.48 -35.11 -27.95
CA ALA A 292 -3.86 -34.19 -29.02
C ALA A 292 -4.24 -32.80 -28.49
N GLN A 293 -4.94 -32.73 -27.33
CA GLN A 293 -5.27 -31.46 -26.68
C GLN A 293 -4.01 -30.77 -26.15
N TYR A 294 -3.07 -31.49 -25.55
CA TYR A 294 -1.78 -30.92 -25.14
C TYR A 294 -1.03 -30.31 -26.34
N ALA A 295 -0.93 -31.03 -27.45
CA ALA A 295 -0.30 -30.52 -28.67
C ALA A 295 -1.01 -29.26 -29.20
N LEU A 296 -2.34 -29.26 -29.20
CA LEU A 296 -3.15 -28.11 -29.62
C LEU A 296 -2.87 -26.87 -28.77
N ILE A 297 -2.77 -27.00 -27.44
CA ILE A 297 -2.50 -25.89 -26.53
C ILE A 297 -1.09 -25.34 -26.75
N ILE A 298 -0.10 -26.21 -26.98
CA ILE A 298 1.27 -25.79 -27.31
C ILE A 298 1.29 -24.98 -28.60
N VAL A 299 0.62 -25.45 -29.65
CA VAL A 299 0.48 -24.73 -30.92
C VAL A 299 -0.26 -23.40 -30.72
N ALA A 300 -1.31 -23.38 -29.90
CA ALA A 300 -2.01 -22.14 -29.55
C ALA A 300 -1.09 -21.15 -28.83
N GLY A 301 -0.27 -21.60 -27.87
CA GLY A 301 0.74 -20.77 -27.22
C GLY A 301 1.74 -20.16 -28.20
N ALA A 302 2.19 -20.96 -29.19
CA ALA A 302 3.05 -20.49 -30.25
C ALA A 302 2.37 -19.41 -31.11
N MET A 303 1.13 -19.65 -31.55
CA MET A 303 0.38 -18.72 -32.38
C MET A 303 0.06 -17.42 -31.66
N ILE A 304 -0.37 -17.49 -30.39
CA ILE A 304 -0.67 -16.31 -29.58
C ILE A 304 0.61 -15.51 -29.33
N GLY A 305 1.72 -16.16 -28.97
CA GLY A 305 3.02 -15.50 -28.81
C GLY A 305 3.47 -14.79 -30.09
N ALA A 306 3.35 -15.45 -31.25
CA ALA A 306 3.65 -14.85 -32.55
C ALA A 306 2.78 -13.62 -32.86
N ALA A 307 1.47 -13.73 -32.60
CA ALA A 307 0.51 -12.65 -32.83
C ALA A 307 0.83 -11.42 -31.97
N PHE A 308 1.06 -11.62 -30.66
CA PHE A 308 1.49 -10.53 -29.77
C PHE A 308 2.81 -9.93 -30.23
N GLY A 309 3.83 -10.75 -30.52
CA GLY A 309 5.12 -10.28 -31.03
C GLY A 309 5.00 -9.38 -32.26
N ILE A 310 4.21 -9.79 -33.25
CA ILE A 310 4.00 -9.03 -34.48
C ILE A 310 3.21 -7.75 -34.20
N LEU A 311 2.10 -7.83 -33.47
CA LEU A 311 1.26 -6.66 -33.16
C LEU A 311 2.03 -5.63 -32.34
N ASN A 312 2.77 -6.07 -31.33
CA ASN A 312 3.53 -5.21 -30.44
C ASN A 312 4.69 -4.51 -31.18
N TRP A 313 5.35 -5.23 -32.08
CA TRP A 313 6.36 -4.65 -32.97
C TRP A 313 5.79 -3.63 -33.95
N GLU A 314 4.74 -3.99 -34.69
CA GLU A 314 4.19 -3.13 -35.76
C GLU A 314 3.41 -1.93 -35.23
N ILE A 315 2.71 -2.07 -34.11
CA ILE A 315 1.87 -1.01 -33.54
C ILE A 315 2.68 -0.20 -32.54
N VAL A 316 3.19 -0.83 -31.48
CA VAL A 316 3.80 -0.10 -30.37
C VAL A 316 5.20 0.38 -30.73
N SER A 317 6.06 -0.53 -31.20
CA SER A 317 7.47 -0.20 -31.44
C SER A 317 7.66 0.74 -32.63
N LYS A 318 6.98 0.48 -33.76
CA LYS A 318 7.09 1.32 -34.96
C LYS A 318 6.26 2.58 -34.92
N ARG A 319 4.95 2.50 -34.60
CA ARG A 319 4.04 3.66 -34.78
C ARG A 319 4.03 4.57 -33.57
N ILE A 320 3.97 3.99 -32.36
CA ILE A 320 3.83 4.77 -31.13
C ILE A 320 5.20 5.27 -30.66
N LEU A 321 6.17 4.38 -30.55
CA LEU A 321 7.49 4.69 -29.99
C LEU A 321 8.53 5.13 -31.03
N ARG A 322 8.28 4.88 -32.33
CA ARG A 322 9.19 5.20 -33.44
C ARG A 322 10.63 4.69 -33.25
N VAL A 323 10.79 3.55 -32.57
CA VAL A 323 12.12 2.99 -32.26
C VAL A 323 12.87 2.59 -33.53
N ALA A 324 12.15 2.15 -34.56
CA ALA A 324 12.74 1.72 -35.83
C ALA A 324 13.40 2.86 -36.63
N GLU A 325 13.02 4.12 -36.38
CA GLU A 325 13.59 5.29 -37.08
C GLU A 325 14.90 5.76 -36.44
N GLN A 326 15.18 5.35 -35.20
CA GLN A 326 16.35 5.78 -34.43
C GLN A 326 17.62 4.96 -34.71
N GLU A 327 17.54 3.89 -35.50
CA GLU A 327 18.71 3.18 -36.03
C GLU A 327 19.38 4.01 -37.16
N VAL A 328 19.89 5.21 -36.81
CA VAL A 328 20.78 6.01 -37.66
C VAL A 328 22.06 5.20 -37.89
N PRO A 329 22.61 5.15 -39.13
CA PRO A 329 23.75 4.31 -39.47
C PRO A 329 24.91 4.59 -38.51
N ARG A 330 25.32 3.55 -37.78
CA ARG A 330 26.61 3.55 -37.08
C ARG A 330 27.68 3.49 -38.17
N SER A 331 28.26 4.65 -38.47
CA SER A 331 29.46 4.82 -39.30
C SER A 331 30.66 4.12 -38.69
#